data_AF-A0A0N4WJK1-F1
#
_entry.id   AF-A0A0N4WJK1-F1
#
_cell.length_a   1.000
_cell.length_b   1.000
_cell.length_c   1.000
_cell.angle_alpha   90.00
_cell.angle_beta   90.00
_cell.angle_gamma   90.00
#
_symmetry.space_group_name_H-M   'P 1'
#
loop_
_entity.id
_entity.type
_entity.pdbx_description
1 polymer ?
#
loop_
_entity_poly.entity_id
_entity_poly.type
_entity_poly.pdbx_seq_one_letter_code
_entity_poly.pdbx_strand_id
1 'polypeptide(L)' 'MQMHVCNLGLMLLVVSVNAGIKEILMEKAKKAKTWLEDDSRFRYDIECPWLRGEERAIRESEGRCPPLPTTTYSI' A
#
# COMPACT_ATOMS: atom_id res chain seq x y z
N MET A 1 7.50 16.25 -40.86
CA MET A 1 7.24 16.89 -39.53
C MET A 1 6.60 15.91 -38.53
N GLN A 2 6.97 14.61 -38.56
CA GLN A 2 6.27 13.55 -37.81
C GLN A 2 7.17 12.89 -36.74
N MET A 3 8.50 12.94 -36.89
CA MET A 3 9.45 12.43 -35.88
C MET A 3 9.48 13.25 -34.58
N HIS A 4 9.29 14.57 -34.64
CA HIS A 4 9.32 15.41 -33.44
C HIS A 4 8.14 15.15 -32.50
N VAL A 5 6.96 14.85 -33.06
CA VAL A 5 5.75 14.54 -32.28
C VAL A 5 5.88 13.20 -31.56
N CYS A 6 6.50 12.20 -32.21
CA CYS A 6 6.73 10.88 -31.63
C CYS A 6 7.73 10.94 -30.45
N ASN A 7 8.78 11.74 -30.56
CA ASN A 7 9.74 11.96 -29.48
C ASN A 7 9.13 12.71 -28.29
N LEU A 8 8.30 13.73 -28.53
CA LEU A 8 7.58 14.43 -27.46
C LEU A 8 6.59 13.52 -26.73
N GLY A 9 5.87 12.67 -27.47
CA GLY A 9 4.95 11.68 -26.90
C GLY A 9 5.65 10.63 -26.03
N LEU A 10 6.82 10.14 -26.47
CA LEU A 10 7.63 9.20 -25.69
C LEU A 10 8.18 9.84 -24.42
N MET A 11 8.65 11.09 -24.48
CA MET A 11 9.14 11.83 -23.32
C MET A 11 8.03 12.08 -22.28
N LEU A 12 6.81 12.42 -22.71
CA LEU A 12 5.66 12.61 -21.82
C LEU A 12 5.26 11.32 -21.09
N LEU A 13 5.32 10.17 -21.78
CA LEU A 13 5.09 8.86 -21.17
C LEU A 13 6.16 8.50 -20.13
N VAL A 14 7.44 8.74 -20.43
CA VAL A 14 8.54 8.45 -19.48
C VAL A 14 8.42 9.32 -18.22
N VAL A 15 8.07 10.61 -18.37
CA VAL A 15 7.90 11.52 -17.23
C VAL A 15 6.74 11.10 -16.33
N SER A 16 5.60 10.73 -16.91
CA SER A 16 4.42 10.28 -16.13
C SER A 16 4.66 8.94 -15.44
N VAL A 17 5.33 7.99 -16.09
CA VAL A 17 5.76 6.72 -15.46
C VAL A 17 6.72 6.98 -14.30
N ASN A 18 7.71 7.87 -14.47
CA ASN A 18 8.63 8.21 -13.38
C ASN A 18 7.93 8.91 -12.21
N ALA A 19 6.97 9.79 -12.48
CA ALA A 19 6.18 10.44 -11.43
C ALA A 19 5.37 9.42 -10.62
N GLY A 20 4.68 8.49 -11.29
CA GLY A 20 3.95 7.42 -10.61
C GLY A 20 4.85 6.50 -9.80
N ILE A 21 6.02 6.13 -10.31
CA ILE A 21 7.02 5.34 -9.56
C ILE A 21 7.50 6.09 -8.32
N LYS A 22 7.78 7.40 -8.45
CA LYS A 22 8.23 8.22 -7.32
C LYS A 22 7.18 8.30 -6.22
N GLU A 23 5.90 8.46 -6.58
CA GLU A 23 4.79 8.46 -5.61
C GLU A 23 4.68 7.12 -4.88
N ILE A 24 4.75 6.00 -5.61
CA ILE A 24 4.74 4.65 -5.03
C ILE A 24 5.92 4.47 -4.07
N LEU A 25 7.13 4.88 -4.48
CA LEU A 25 8.32 4.79 -3.63
C LEU A 25 8.19 5.65 -2.37
N MET A 26 7.61 6.85 -2.48
CA MET A 26 7.35 7.72 -1.32
C MET A 26 6.35 7.09 -0.34
N GLU A 27 5.25 6.52 -0.82
CA GLU A 27 4.28 5.84 0.03
C GLU A 27 4.88 4.60 0.72
N LYS A 28 5.69 3.81 -0.02
CA LYS A 28 6.42 2.68 0.56
C LYS A 28 7.44 3.13 1.60
N ALA A 29 8.17 4.22 1.36
CA ALA A 29 9.14 4.77 2.29
C ALA A 29 8.46 5.30 3.58
N LYS A 30 7.31 5.98 3.46
CA LYS A 30 6.51 6.37 4.63
C LYS A 30 6.08 5.17 5.45
N LYS A 31 5.58 4.10 4.79
CA LYS A 31 5.19 2.87 5.46
C LYS A 31 6.37 2.18 6.16
N ALA A 32 7.52 2.10 5.49
CA ALA A 32 8.74 1.56 6.08
C ALA A 32 9.20 2.38 7.30
N LYS A 33 9.10 3.71 7.23
CA LYS A 33 9.40 4.59 8.38
C LYS A 33 8.48 4.28 9.56
N THR A 34 7.17 4.13 9.34
CA THR A 34 6.23 3.77 10.42
C THR A 34 6.52 2.40 11.02
N TRP A 35 7.02 1.45 10.23
CA TRP A 35 7.43 0.14 10.73
C TRP A 35 8.70 0.18 11.58
N LEU A 36 9.63 1.10 11.29
CA LEU A 36 10.83 1.30 12.11
C LEU A 36 10.51 1.97 13.45
N GLU A 37 9.47 2.79 13.50
CA GLU A 37 9.02 3.48 14.72
C GLU A 37 8.12 2.59 15.60
N ASP A 38 7.40 1.64 14.99
CA ASP A 38 6.46 0.76 15.67
C ASP A 38 6.52 -0.68 15.12
N ASP A 39 7.30 -1.52 15.80
CA ASP A 39 7.48 -2.94 15.49
C ASP A 39 6.18 -3.76 15.65
N SER A 40 5.25 -3.32 16.51
CA SER A 40 3.94 -3.97 16.63
C SER A 40 3.10 -3.78 15.38
N ARG A 41 3.18 -2.59 14.78
CA ARG A 41 2.49 -2.24 13.54
C ARG A 41 3.13 -2.90 12.32
N PHE A 42 4.45 -3.10 12.33
CA PHE A 42 5.14 -3.93 11.34
C PHE A 42 4.62 -5.37 11.35
N ARG A 43 4.63 -6.02 12.52
CA ARG A 43 4.10 -7.39 12.66
C ARG A 43 2.64 -7.47 12.24
N TYR A 44 1.84 -6.49 12.63
CA TYR A 44 0.44 -6.42 12.25
C TYR A 44 0.24 -6.37 10.73
N ASP A 45 0.91 -5.43 10.06
CA ASP A 45 0.80 -5.21 8.61
C ASP A 45 1.37 -6.38 7.78
N ILE A 46 2.16 -7.27 8.39
CA ILE A 46 2.71 -8.46 7.74
C ILE A 46 1.89 -9.70 8.07
N GLU A 47 1.43 -9.90 9.30
CA GLU A 47 0.73 -11.11 9.70
C GLU A 47 -0.73 -11.07 9.29
N CYS A 48 -1.43 -9.94 9.44
CA CYS A 48 -2.88 -9.89 9.42
C CYS A 48 -3.56 -9.67 8.05
N PRO A 49 -2.96 -9.05 7.01
CA PRO A 49 -3.63 -8.84 5.72
C PRO A 49 -3.97 -10.12 4.95
N TRP A 50 -3.26 -11.22 5.24
CA TRP A 50 -3.37 -12.48 4.50
C TRP A 50 -4.12 -13.56 5.28
N LEU A 51 -4.53 -13.30 6.53
CA LEU A 51 -5.25 -14.27 7.35
C LEU A 51 -6.67 -14.47 6.83
N ARG A 52 -7.10 -15.73 6.78
CA ARG A 52 -8.49 -16.09 6.52
C ARG A 52 -9.37 -15.75 7.73
N GLY A 53 -10.68 -15.63 7.54
CA GLY A 53 -11.61 -15.12 8.55
C GLY A 53 -11.46 -15.74 9.95
N GLU A 54 -11.38 -17.06 10.05
CA GLU A 54 -11.22 -17.76 11.34
C GLU A 54 -9.85 -17.52 11.98
N GLU A 55 -8.75 -17.64 11.21
CA GLU A 55 -7.39 -17.36 11.70
C GLU A 55 -7.25 -15.91 12.16
N ARG A 56 -7.88 -14.98 11.42
CA ARG A 56 -7.91 -13.57 11.79
C ARG A 56 -8.65 -13.36 13.09
N ALA A 57 -9.84 -13.95 13.26
CA ALA A 57 -10.62 -13.84 14.49
C ALA A 57 -9.85 -14.37 15.71
N ILE A 58 -9.08 -15.45 15.54
CA ILE A 58 -8.17 -15.96 16.59
C ILE A 58 -7.11 -14.90 16.93
N ARG A 59 -6.40 -14.36 15.93
CA ARG A 59 -5.37 -13.33 16.18
C ARG A 59 -5.93 -12.01 16.72
N GLU A 60 -7.17 -11.67 16.40
CA GLU A 60 -7.89 -10.54 17.00
C GLU A 60 -8.17 -10.79 18.48
N SER A 61 -8.60 -12.02 18.85
CA SER A 61 -8.81 -12.39 20.27
C SER A 61 -7.51 -12.45 21.08
N GLU A 62 -6.37 -12.73 20.43
CA GLU A 62 -5.03 -12.64 21.03
C GLU A 62 -4.49 -11.20 21.11
N GLY A 63 -5.22 -10.21 20.58
CA GLY A 63 -4.77 -8.81 20.54
C GLY A 63 -3.64 -8.53 19.55
N ARG A 64 -3.40 -9.44 18.59
CA ARG A 64 -2.33 -9.33 17.58
C ARG A 64 -2.79 -8.69 16.27
N CYS A 65 -4.10 -8.65 16.03
CA CYS A 65 -4.73 -7.91 14.94
C CYS A 65 -5.84 -6.99 15.52
N PRO A 66 -6.00 -5.73 15.08
CA PRO A 66 -7.19 -4.96 15.31
C PRO A 66 -8.37 -5.55 14.51
N PRO A 67 -9.59 -5.36 15.03
CA PRO A 67 -10.80 -5.84 14.39
C PRO A 67 -10.93 -5.27 12.98
N LEU A 68 -11.46 -6.07 12.06
CA LEU A 68 -11.94 -5.54 10.79
C LEU A 68 -12.85 -4.34 11.06
N PRO A 69 -12.69 -3.22 10.32
CA PRO A 69 -13.66 -2.16 10.40
C PRO A 69 -15.02 -2.76 10.03
N THR A 70 -16.00 -2.64 10.92
CA THR A 70 -17.39 -2.97 10.59
C THR A 70 -17.82 -2.00 9.51
N THR A 71 -17.71 -2.39 8.24
CA THR A 71 -18.41 -1.73 7.16
C THR A 71 -19.89 -1.87 7.43
N THR A 72 -20.47 -0.90 8.12
CA THR A 72 -21.90 -0.61 7.99
C THR A 72 -22.10 -0.21 6.53
N TYR A 73 -22.39 -1.19 5.68
CA TYR A 73 -23.06 -0.92 4.43
C TYR A 73 -24.46 -0.44 4.81
N SER A 74 -24.61 0.87 5.01
CA SER A 74 -25.92 1.52 4.95
C SER A 74 -26.38 1.39 3.51
N ILE A 75 -27.31 0.46 3.28
CA ILE A 75 -28.13 0.35 2.07
C ILE A 75 -29.01 1.60 1.99
#